data_AF-A0A7S1R9P1-F1
#
_entry.id   AF-A0A7S1R9P1-F1
#
_cell.length_a   1.000
_cell.length_b   1.000
_cell.length_c   1.000
_cell.angle_alpha   90.00
_cell.angle_beta   90.00
_cell.angle_gamma   90.00
#
_symmetry.space_group_name_H-M   'P 1'
#
loop_
_entity.id
_entity.type
_entity.pdbx_description
1 polymer ?
#
loop_
_entity_poly.entity_id
_entity_poly.type
_entity_poly.pdbx_seq_one_letter_code
_entity_poly.pdbx_strand_id
1 'polypeptide(L)'
;VLTLGNEVTAITFVALGTSLPDTFASMSAATGDAHADASIGNVTGSNSVNVFLGLGLPWLIGAIYWRSGPTAEWLTEYETDPDVPAVFRDGAFVVKAGSLAFSVSVF
;
A
#
# COMPACT_ATOMS: atom_id res chain seq x y z
N VAL A 1 9.90 13.61 -13.90
CA VAL A 1 9.02 14.80 -14.07
C VAL A 1 8.84 15.56 -12.75
N LEU A 2 9.12 14.96 -11.58
CA LEU A 2 9.45 15.71 -10.37
C LEU A 2 10.74 15.13 -9.79
N THR A 3 11.68 15.96 -9.36
CA THR A 3 12.96 15.56 -8.74
C THR A 3 12.80 15.17 -7.26
N LEU A 4 11.66 14.57 -6.91
CA LEU A 4 11.35 14.08 -5.56
C LEU A 4 11.62 12.58 -5.50
N GLY A 5 12.01 12.06 -4.33
CA GLY A 5 12.20 10.63 -4.11
C GLY A 5 10.93 9.83 -4.47
N ASN A 6 11.10 8.57 -4.87
CA ASN A 6 9.99 7.72 -5.27
C ASN A 6 8.97 7.54 -4.14
N GLU A 7 9.45 7.49 -2.89
CA GLU A 7 8.63 7.37 -1.69
C GLU A 7 7.78 8.62 -1.48
N VAL A 8 8.39 9.81 -1.63
CA VAL A 8 7.68 11.09 -1.48
C VAL A 8 6.64 11.24 -2.59
N THR A 9 7.01 10.92 -3.84
CA THR A 9 6.09 10.97 -4.97
C THR A 9 4.92 10.00 -4.79
N ALA A 10 5.17 8.79 -4.29
CA ALA A 10 4.12 7.82 -3.96
C ALA A 10 3.18 8.34 -2.86
N ILE A 11 3.73 8.79 -1.73
CA ILE A 11 2.94 9.29 -0.60
C ILE A 11 2.11 10.53 -1.00
N THR A 12 2.62 11.39 -1.88
CA THR A 12 1.92 12.63 -2.20
C THR A 12 0.95 12.42 -3.37
N PHE A 13 1.41 11.92 -4.51
CA PHE A 13 0.56 11.85 -5.72
C PHE A 13 -0.38 10.65 -5.73
N VAL A 14 0.09 9.48 -5.30
CA VAL A 14 -0.76 8.28 -5.30
C VAL A 14 -1.79 8.39 -4.19
N ALA A 15 -1.40 8.81 -2.98
CA ALA A 15 -2.35 8.99 -1.89
C ALA A 15 -3.34 10.14 -2.15
N LEU A 16 -2.92 11.26 -2.77
CA LEU A 16 -3.88 12.29 -3.22
C LEU A 16 -4.86 11.72 -4.24
N GLY A 17 -4.40 10.89 -5.19
CA GLY A 17 -5.25 10.31 -6.22
C GLY A 17 -6.34 9.40 -5.68
N THR A 18 -6.09 8.66 -4.58
CA THR A 18 -7.08 7.79 -3.93
C THR A 18 -7.96 8.54 -2.94
N SER A 19 -7.39 9.45 -2.14
CA SER A 19 -8.12 10.13 -1.06
C SER A 19 -8.98 11.31 -1.55
N LEU A 20 -8.66 11.94 -2.68
CA LEU A 20 -9.47 13.05 -3.22
C LEU A 20 -10.88 12.60 -3.65
N PRO A 21 -11.08 11.53 -4.45
CA PRO A 21 -12.40 10.99 -4.74
C PRO A 21 -13.20 10.63 -3.49
N ASP A 22 -12.56 9.98 -2.52
CA ASP A 22 -13.20 9.58 -1.24
C ASP A 22 -13.63 10.81 -0.43
N THR A 23 -12.83 11.88 -0.45
CA THR A 23 -13.14 13.15 0.20
C THR A 23 -14.34 13.82 -0.47
N PHE A 24 -14.40 13.86 -1.80
CA PHE A 24 -15.54 14.41 -2.53
C PHE A 24 -16.82 13.60 -2.30
N ALA A 25 -16.74 12.27 -2.27
CA ALA A 25 -17.87 11.39 -1.97
C ALA A 25 -18.38 11.60 -0.54
N SER A 26 -17.47 11.75 0.43
CA SER A 26 -17.81 12.02 1.83
C SER A 26 -18.43 13.40 2.04
N MET A 27 -17.92 14.43 1.34
CA MET A 27 -18.46 15.79 1.37
C MET A 27 -19.87 15.86 0.75
N SER A 28 -20.11 15.15 -0.35
CA SER A 28 -21.43 15.04 -0.99
C SER A 28 -22.43 14.35 -0.06
N ALA A 29 -22.02 13.27 0.61
CA ALA A 29 -22.86 12.57 1.59
C ALA A 29 -23.18 13.44 2.81
N ALA A 30 -22.22 14.24 3.31
CA ALA A 30 -22.42 15.14 4.44
C ALA A 30 -23.35 16.32 4.11
N THR A 31 -23.32 16.83 2.87
CA THR A 31 -24.16 17.95 2.44
C THR A 31 -25.56 17.52 1.98
N GLY A 32 -25.72 16.25 1.56
CA GLY A 32 -27.00 15.66 1.15
C GLY A 32 -27.83 15.05 2.28
N ASP A 33 -27.29 14.94 3.49
CA ASP A 33 -27.95 14.31 4.64
C ASP A 33 -28.03 15.30 5.83
N ALA A 34 -29.20 15.40 6.45
CA ALA A 34 -29.47 16.36 7.53
C ALA A 34 -28.68 16.06 8.82
N HIS A 35 -28.26 14.81 9.00
CA HIS A 35 -27.50 14.35 10.16
C HIS A 35 -26.07 13.92 9.83
N ALA A 36 -25.70 13.91 8.53
CA ALA A 36 -24.37 13.54 8.03
C ALA A 36 -23.85 12.15 8.47
N ASP A 37 -24.71 11.27 8.99
CA ASP A 37 -24.33 9.92 9.46
C ASP A 37 -23.76 9.08 8.30
N ALA A 38 -24.29 9.27 7.09
CA ALA A 38 -23.78 8.65 5.87
C ALA A 38 -22.32 9.04 5.56
N SER A 39 -21.88 10.24 5.95
CA SER A 39 -20.50 10.70 5.72
C SER A 39 -19.48 9.99 6.62
N ILE A 40 -19.85 9.70 7.87
CA ILE A 40 -18.99 8.99 8.82
C ILE A 40 -18.77 7.55 8.35
N GLY A 41 -19.84 6.89 7.90
CA GLY A 41 -19.76 5.56 7.30
C GLY A 41 -18.86 5.53 6.06
N ASN A 42 -18.95 6.56 5.22
CA ASN A 42 -18.16 6.65 4.00
C ASN A 42 -16.66 6.86 4.29
N VAL A 43 -16.32 7.81 5.18
CA VAL A 43 -14.92 8.08 5.58
C VAL A 43 -14.29 6.88 6.28
N THR A 44 -15.01 6.24 7.21
CA THR A 44 -14.48 5.09 7.96
C THR A 44 -14.33 3.87 7.06
N GLY A 45 -15.30 3.67 6.14
CA GLY A 45 -15.29 2.58 5.18
C GLY A 45 -14.18 2.70 4.14
N SER A 46 -14.01 3.88 3.54
CA SER A 46 -12.98 4.12 2.52
C SER A 46 -11.57 4.01 3.10
N ASN A 47 -11.33 4.56 4.30
CA ASN A 47 -10.04 4.41 4.97
C ASN A 47 -9.72 2.94 5.31
N SER A 48 -10.74 2.18 5.74
CA SER A 48 -10.59 0.75 6.00
C SER A 48 -10.22 -0.01 4.73
N VAL A 49 -10.87 0.29 3.59
CA VAL A 49 -10.53 -0.33 2.30
C VAL A 49 -9.11 0.04 1.86
N ASN A 50 -8.71 1.32 1.99
CA ASN A 50 -7.36 1.75 1.62
C ASN A 50 -6.27 1.05 2.45
N VAL A 51 -6.48 0.83 3.74
CA VAL A 51 -5.53 0.09 4.58
C VAL A 51 -5.56 -1.41 4.27
N PHE A 52 -6.74 -2.05 4.32
CA PHE A 52 -6.83 -3.50 4.20
C PHE A 52 -6.63 -4.01 2.78
N LEU A 53 -7.32 -3.44 1.79
CA LEU A 53 -7.14 -3.83 0.40
C LEU A 53 -5.91 -3.17 -0.21
N GLY A 54 -5.68 -1.88 0.05
CA GLY A 54 -4.58 -1.15 -0.55
C GLY A 54 -3.19 -1.66 -0.13
N LEU A 55 -3.01 -2.05 1.13
CA LEU A 55 -1.76 -2.67 1.58
C LEU A 55 -1.80 -4.20 1.48
N GLY A 56 -2.93 -4.83 1.81
CA GLY A 56 -3.04 -6.28 1.88
C GLY A 56 -3.05 -6.99 0.52
N LEU A 57 -3.70 -6.43 -0.51
CA LEU A 57 -3.78 -7.09 -1.82
C LEU A 57 -2.43 -7.13 -2.55
N PRO A 58 -1.65 -6.04 -2.67
CA PRO A 58 -0.34 -6.10 -3.30
C PRO A 58 0.60 -7.07 -2.58
N TRP A 59 0.55 -7.09 -1.23
CA TRP A 59 1.32 -8.03 -0.43
C TRP A 59 0.94 -9.48 -0.72
N LEU A 60 -0.36 -9.79 -0.76
CA LEU A 60 -0.87 -11.13 -1.09
C LEU A 60 -0.44 -11.57 -2.50
N ILE A 61 -0.56 -10.67 -3.49
CA ILE A 61 -0.17 -10.96 -4.88
C ILE A 61 1.32 -11.26 -4.96
N GLY A 62 2.18 -10.42 -4.35
CA GLY A 62 3.62 -10.64 -4.31
C GLY A 62 4.01 -11.96 -3.63
N ALA A 63 3.36 -12.26 -2.50
CA ALA A 63 3.54 -13.52 -1.78
C ALA A 63 3.19 -14.75 -2.63
N ILE A 64 2.09 -14.71 -3.38
CA ILE A 64 1.70 -15.81 -4.27
C ILE A 64 2.67 -15.92 -5.45
N TYR A 65 3.04 -14.81 -6.07
CA TYR A 65 3.91 -14.77 -7.23
C TYR A 65 5.28 -15.41 -6.95
N TRP A 66 5.95 -14.97 -5.88
CA TRP A 66 7.28 -15.48 -5.52
C TRP A 66 7.28 -16.77 -4.69
N ARG A 67 6.10 -17.29 -4.32
CA ARG A 67 5.97 -18.66 -3.80
C ARG A 67 6.19 -19.72 -4.86
N SER A 68 6.09 -19.37 -6.15
CA SER A 68 6.29 -20.31 -7.26
C SER A 68 7.75 -20.71 -7.47
N GLY A 69 8.69 -20.01 -6.85
CA GLY A 69 10.13 -20.23 -6.97
C GLY A 69 10.91 -18.92 -7.17
N PRO A 70 12.24 -18.94 -6.98
CA PRO A 70 13.09 -17.80 -7.27
C PRO A 70 13.19 -17.59 -8.78
N THR A 71 12.62 -16.49 -9.28
CA THR A 71 12.77 -16.05 -10.68
C THR A 71 14.06 -15.24 -10.86
N ALA A 72 14.42 -14.92 -12.10
CA ALA A 72 15.56 -14.04 -12.36
C ALA A 72 15.37 -12.66 -11.71
N GLU A 73 14.15 -12.13 -11.75
CA GLU A 73 13.79 -10.86 -11.11
C GLU A 73 13.90 -10.94 -9.59
N TRP A 74 13.51 -12.07 -8.98
CA TRP A 74 13.63 -12.29 -7.55
C TRP A 74 15.09 -12.26 -7.08
N LEU A 75 15.98 -12.89 -7.85
CA LEU A 75 17.42 -12.90 -7.54
C LEU A 75 18.02 -11.50 -7.60
N THR A 76 17.62 -10.68 -8.59
CA THR A 76 18.05 -9.29 -8.68
C THR A 76 17.49 -8.42 -7.55
N GLU A 77 16.22 -8.59 -7.20
CA GLU A 77 15.58 -7.82 -6.11
C GLU A 77 16.29 -8.05 -4.75
N TYR A 78 16.63 -9.30 -4.45
CA TYR A 78 17.26 -9.68 -3.18
C TYR A 78 18.79 -9.83 -3.24
N GLU A 79 19.44 -9.44 -4.35
CA GLU A 79 20.90 -9.53 -4.52
C GLU A 79 21.66 -8.76 -3.43
N THR A 80 21.08 -7.64 -2.99
CA THR A 80 21.67 -6.77 -1.96
C THR A 80 21.61 -7.36 -0.54
N ASP A 81 20.86 -8.43 -0.33
CA ASP A 81 20.71 -9.11 0.95
C ASP A 81 21.05 -10.61 0.82
N PRO A 82 22.30 -11.01 1.12
CA PRO A 82 22.74 -12.39 0.92
C PRO A 82 22.01 -13.38 1.85
N ASP A 83 21.38 -12.92 2.93
CA ASP A 83 20.66 -13.79 3.86
C ASP A 83 19.34 -14.29 3.24
N VAL A 84 18.72 -13.50 2.37
CA VAL A 84 17.42 -13.84 1.77
C VAL A 84 17.52 -15.05 0.83
N PRO A 85 18.42 -15.12 -0.16
CA PRO A 85 18.64 -16.32 -0.97
C PRO A 85 19.19 -17.51 -0.18
N ALA A 86 19.94 -17.25 0.90
CA ALA A 86 20.52 -18.32 1.72
C ALA A 86 19.45 -19.07 2.53
N VAL A 87 18.46 -18.33 3.08
CA VAL A 87 17.37 -18.86 3.91
C VAL A 87 16.17 -19.30 3.07
N PHE A 88 15.78 -18.54 2.04
CA PHE A 88 14.60 -18.79 1.20
C PHE A 88 14.99 -19.34 -0.18
N ARG A 89 15.61 -20.52 -0.20
CA ARG A 89 16.12 -21.16 -1.43
C ARG A 89 15.03 -21.52 -2.44
N ASP A 90 13.81 -21.78 -1.95
CA ASP A 90 12.65 -22.12 -2.77
C ASP A 90 11.82 -20.88 -3.17
N GLY A 91 12.31 -19.66 -2.87
CA GLY A 91 11.64 -18.41 -3.17
C GLY A 91 10.62 -18.00 -2.09
N ALA A 92 10.59 -16.71 -1.76
CA ALA A 92 9.62 -16.13 -0.84
C ALA A 92 9.49 -14.62 -1.06
N PHE A 93 8.32 -14.06 -0.77
CA PHE A 93 8.14 -12.61 -0.71
C PHE A 93 8.60 -12.09 0.66
N VAL A 94 9.76 -11.44 0.67
CA VAL A 94 10.39 -10.90 1.88
C VAL A 94 10.31 -9.39 1.87
N VAL A 95 9.68 -8.82 2.89
CA VAL A 95 9.61 -7.37 3.09
C VAL A 95 10.43 -7.03 4.33
N LYS A 96 11.44 -6.17 4.17
CA LYS A 96 12.19 -5.66 5.32
C LYS A 96 11.29 -4.73 6.12
N ALA A 97 11.19 -4.94 7.42
CA ALA A 97 10.36 -4.13 8.30
C ALA A 97 10.79 -2.64 8.39
N GLY A 98 11.94 -2.28 7.82
CA GLY A 98 12.65 -1.00 8.02
C GLY A 98 11.78 0.25 8.03
N SER A 99 11.11 0.57 6.92
CA SER A 99 10.28 1.78 6.81
C SER A 99 8.79 1.53 7.07
N LEU A 100 8.39 0.29 7.38
CA LEU A 100 6.97 -0.07 7.54
C LEU A 100 6.31 0.76 8.64
N ALA A 101 6.99 0.94 9.78
CA ALA A 101 6.51 1.77 10.88
C ALA A 101 6.38 3.25 10.48
N PHE A 102 7.31 3.77 9.66
CA PHE A 102 7.25 5.13 9.16
C PHE A 102 6.09 5.32 8.18
N SER A 103 5.91 4.40 7.22
CA SER A 103 4.78 4.43 6.28
C SER A 103 3.43 4.32 6.99
N VAL A 104 3.31 3.44 8.00
CA VAL A 104 2.07 3.30 8.79
C VAL A 104 1.80 4.51 9.68
N SER A 105 2.83 5.22 10.15
CA SER A 105 2.65 6.43 10.96
C SER A 105 2.25 7.67 10.14
N VAL A 106 2.53 7.66 8.82
CA VAL A 106 2.23 8.77 7.90
C VAL A 106 0.88 8.57 7.19
N PHE A 107 0.40 7.33 7.08
CA PHE A 107 -0.93 6.98 6.56
C PHE A 107 -2.02 7.28 7.60
#